data_AF-A0A6P0WWP5-F1
#
_entry.id   AF-A0A6P0WWP5-F1
#
_cell.length_a   1.000
_cell.length_b   1.000
_cell.length_c   1.000
_cell.angle_alpha   90.00
_cell.angle_beta   90.00
_cell.angle_gamma   90.00
#
_symmetry.space_group_name_H-M   'P 1'
#
loop_
_entity.id
_entity.type
_entity.pdbx_description
1 polymer ?
#
loop_
_entity_poly.entity_id
_entity_poly.type
_entity_poly.pdbx_seq_one_letter_code
_entity_poly.pdbx_strand_id
1 'polypeptide(L)'
;MTFLTKLTVGGAFPLGIGIIFFTLAFLFASFVEYWMHRLMHFSPRVGERHRDHHRRNEGQGVLWEFRDYIRGSSLAMFIMFLYSWSAGIGWFLGALAYAAFSAYAHQLQHDNPRKCFWMKMPVHYVHHKYNMWHHNFGLGVDWWDHIFGTYKLVEWLTEEELQQPEKGYLQLRWR
;
A
#
# COMPACT_ATOMS: atom_id res chain seq x y z
N MET A 1 -41.74 14.81 -20.09
CA MET A 1 -40.48 15.04 -19.35
C MET A 1 -39.53 13.92 -19.73
N THR A 2 -38.52 14.22 -20.55
CA THR A 2 -37.70 13.23 -21.26
C THR A 2 -36.59 12.65 -20.37
N PHE A 3 -36.14 11.43 -20.68
CA PHE A 3 -35.04 10.72 -20.01
C PHE A 3 -33.76 11.57 -19.85
N LEU A 4 -33.55 12.54 -20.75
CA LEU A 4 -32.42 13.47 -20.75
C LEU A 4 -32.46 14.51 -19.61
N THR A 5 -33.62 14.83 -19.04
CA THR A 5 -33.72 15.84 -17.97
C THR A 5 -33.32 15.31 -16.59
N LYS A 6 -33.14 13.98 -16.42
CA LYS A 6 -32.62 13.38 -15.17
C LYS A 6 -31.08 13.42 -15.07
N LEU A 7 -30.37 13.72 -16.16
CA LEU A 7 -28.90 13.70 -16.20
C LEU A 7 -28.24 14.98 -15.69
N THR A 8 -28.97 16.10 -15.59
CA THR A 8 -28.35 17.42 -15.36
C THR A 8 -28.38 17.90 -13.91
N VAL A 9 -29.20 17.29 -13.04
CA VAL A 9 -29.23 17.61 -11.59
C VAL A 9 -28.57 16.49 -10.75
N GLY A 10 -28.28 15.34 -11.37
CA GLY A 10 -27.85 14.12 -10.69
C GLY A 10 -26.37 13.77 -10.79
N GLY A 11 -25.47 14.67 -11.23
CA GLY A 11 -24.04 14.34 -11.42
C GLY A 11 -23.16 14.53 -10.17
N ALA A 12 -23.40 15.58 -9.39
CA ALA A 12 -22.57 15.93 -8.24
C ALA A 12 -22.75 14.96 -7.06
N PHE A 13 -23.96 14.45 -6.84
CA PHE A 13 -24.25 13.53 -5.74
C PHE A 13 -23.61 12.13 -5.95
N PRO A 14 -23.73 11.48 -7.12
CA PRO A 14 -22.97 10.28 -7.47
C PRO A 14 -21.45 10.45 -7.43
N LEU A 15 -20.95 11.61 -7.88
CA LEU A 15 -19.51 11.90 -7.82
C LEU A 15 -19.04 12.03 -6.37
N GLY A 16 -19.78 12.75 -5.51
CA GLY A 16 -19.48 12.88 -4.09
C GLY A 16 -19.44 11.53 -3.38
N ILE A 17 -20.42 10.65 -3.63
CA ILE A 17 -20.41 9.28 -3.12
C ILE A 17 -19.17 8.53 -3.60
N GLY A 18 -18.86 8.61 -4.89
CA GLY A 18 -17.66 7.96 -5.46
C GLY A 18 -16.37 8.42 -4.78
N ILE A 19 -16.19 9.72 -4.56
CA ILE A 19 -15.01 10.29 -3.88
C ILE A 19 -14.92 9.79 -2.44
N ILE A 20 -16.03 9.80 -1.70
CA ILE A 20 -16.07 9.31 -0.31
C ILE A 20 -15.62 7.85 -0.25
N PHE A 21 -16.22 6.98 -1.07
CA PHE A 21 -15.89 5.56 -1.08
C PHE A 21 -14.48 5.27 -1.62
N PHE A 22 -13.96 6.09 -2.54
CA PHE A 22 -12.57 6.04 -2.95
C PHE A 22 -11.62 6.31 -1.78
N THR A 23 -11.84 7.40 -1.05
CA THR A 23 -11.00 7.76 0.11
C THR A 23 -11.10 6.70 1.20
N LEU A 24 -12.30 6.22 1.50
CA LEU A 24 -12.50 5.15 2.49
C LEU A 24 -11.79 3.87 2.08
N ALA A 25 -11.89 3.45 0.82
CA ALA A 25 -11.21 2.25 0.35
C ALA A 25 -9.69 2.39 0.37
N PHE A 26 -9.15 3.57 0.02
CA PHE A 26 -7.72 3.83 0.09
C PHE A 26 -7.19 3.74 1.53
N LEU A 27 -7.87 4.40 2.48
CA LEU A 27 -7.53 4.33 3.90
C LEU A 27 -7.71 2.92 4.48
N PHE A 28 -8.77 2.22 4.08
CA PHE A 28 -9.04 0.87 4.55
C PHE A 28 -8.03 -0.14 3.97
N ALA A 29 -7.63 0.01 2.72
CA ALA A 29 -6.60 -0.83 2.12
C ALA A 29 -5.24 -0.65 2.81
N SER A 30 -4.87 0.58 3.22
CA SER A 30 -3.66 0.81 4.00
C SER A 30 -3.72 0.19 5.40
N PHE A 31 -4.90 0.21 6.01
CA PHE A 31 -5.14 -0.46 7.28
C PHE A 31 -5.00 -1.99 7.15
N VAL A 32 -5.59 -2.58 6.11
CA VAL A 32 -5.51 -4.02 5.84
C VAL A 32 -4.07 -4.43 5.54
N GLU A 33 -3.32 -3.64 4.78
CA GLU A 33 -1.89 -3.88 4.54
C GLU A 33 -1.11 -3.99 5.86
N TYR A 34 -1.26 -3.01 6.75
CA TYR A 34 -0.58 -2.99 8.04
C TYR A 34 -0.87 -4.26 8.86
N TRP A 35 -2.15 -4.63 9.00
CA TRP A 35 -2.51 -5.83 9.76
C TRP A 35 -2.14 -7.13 9.07
N MET A 36 -2.19 -7.18 7.75
CA MET A 36 -1.74 -8.34 6.99
C MET A 36 -0.23 -8.54 7.17
N HIS A 37 0.57 -7.47 7.14
CA HIS A 37 2.01 -7.57 7.39
C HIS A 37 2.29 -8.09 8.81
N ARG A 38 1.56 -7.60 9.83
CA ARG A 38 1.64 -8.17 11.19
C ARG A 38 1.25 -9.65 11.24
N LEU A 39 0.19 -10.03 10.54
CA LEU A 39 -0.25 -11.43 10.46
C LEU A 39 0.81 -12.31 9.79
N MET A 40 1.49 -11.82 8.75
CA MET A 40 2.62 -12.51 8.12
C MET A 40 3.79 -12.71 9.08
N HIS A 41 4.04 -11.79 10.00
CA HIS A 41 5.05 -11.99 11.06
C HIS A 41 4.60 -12.95 12.16
N PHE A 42 3.31 -12.95 12.49
CA PHE A 42 2.76 -13.79 13.55
C PHE A 42 2.52 -15.24 13.13
N SER A 43 1.99 -15.47 11.92
CA SER A 43 1.56 -16.80 11.47
C SER A 43 2.58 -17.42 10.51
N PRO A 44 3.19 -18.58 10.86
CA PRO A 44 4.12 -19.26 9.98
C PRO A 44 3.53 -19.62 8.61
N ARG A 45 2.24 -19.94 8.57
CA ARG A 45 1.52 -20.33 7.35
C ARG A 45 1.24 -19.15 6.43
N VAL A 46 0.78 -18.01 6.99
CA VAL A 46 0.50 -16.82 6.18
C VAL A 46 1.80 -16.14 5.76
N GLY A 47 2.80 -16.15 6.64
CA GLY A 47 4.08 -15.49 6.45
C GLY A 47 5.17 -16.29 5.75
N GLU A 48 4.89 -17.45 5.17
CA GLU A 48 5.93 -18.29 4.55
C GLU A 48 6.74 -17.52 3.51
N ARG A 49 6.05 -16.96 2.50
CA ARG A 49 6.66 -16.10 1.48
C ARG A 49 7.33 -14.85 2.08
N HIS A 50 6.72 -14.29 3.12
CA HIS A 50 7.23 -13.08 3.78
C HIS A 50 8.53 -13.33 4.53
N ARG A 51 8.69 -14.50 5.16
CA ARG A 51 9.96 -14.90 5.79
C ARG A 51 11.06 -15.11 4.76
N ASP A 52 10.75 -15.73 3.63
CA ASP A 52 11.72 -15.88 2.54
C ASP A 52 12.12 -14.52 1.95
N HIS A 53 11.16 -13.60 1.85
CA HIS A 53 11.39 -12.20 1.50
C HIS A 53 12.34 -11.51 2.49
N HIS A 54 12.10 -11.66 3.80
CA HIS A 54 13.01 -11.19 4.85
C HIS A 54 14.42 -11.78 4.76
N ARG A 55 14.52 -13.09 4.52
CA ARG A 55 15.80 -13.80 4.42
C ARG A 55 16.64 -13.32 3.25
N ARG A 56 16.01 -13.00 2.12
CA ARG A 56 16.69 -12.51 0.91
C ARG A 56 16.86 -10.98 0.91
N ASN A 57 16.02 -10.26 1.65
CA ASN A 57 15.90 -8.81 1.63
C ASN A 57 15.72 -8.26 0.20
N GLU A 58 14.81 -8.87 -0.55
CA GLU A 58 14.55 -8.54 -1.94
C GLU A 58 13.04 -8.59 -2.19
N GLY A 59 12.46 -7.49 -2.69
CA GLY A 59 11.09 -7.53 -3.22
C GLY A 59 10.93 -8.52 -4.39
N GLN A 60 9.75 -8.56 -4.99
CA GLN A 60 9.52 -9.31 -6.23
C GLN A 60 9.30 -8.40 -7.45
N GLY A 61 9.42 -7.09 -7.28
CA GLY A 61 9.16 -6.11 -8.34
C GLY A 61 7.71 -5.64 -8.39
N VAL A 62 7.52 -4.40 -8.83
CA VAL A 62 6.25 -3.67 -8.69
C VAL A 62 5.04 -4.44 -9.24
N LEU A 63 5.15 -5.06 -10.43
CA LEU A 63 4.00 -5.73 -11.06
C LEU A 63 3.60 -7.02 -10.34
N TRP A 64 4.56 -7.77 -9.78
CA TRP A 64 4.25 -9.00 -9.06
C TRP A 64 3.68 -8.72 -7.67
N GLU A 65 4.21 -7.71 -6.96
CA GLU A 65 3.59 -7.22 -5.72
C GLU A 65 2.14 -6.79 -5.98
N PHE A 66 1.93 -5.95 -7.00
CA PHE A 66 0.60 -5.47 -7.37
C PHE A 66 -0.37 -6.62 -7.68
N ARG A 67 0.08 -7.60 -8.48
CA ARG A 67 -0.73 -8.79 -8.80
C ARG A 67 -1.13 -9.55 -7.53
N ASP A 68 -0.20 -9.74 -6.61
CA ASP A 68 -0.47 -10.47 -5.37
C ASP A 68 -1.47 -9.72 -4.48
N TYR A 69 -1.37 -8.39 -4.41
CA TYR A 69 -2.34 -7.54 -3.69
C TYR A 69 -3.73 -7.61 -4.31
N ILE A 70 -3.84 -7.52 -5.64
CA ILE A 70 -5.11 -7.67 -6.36
C ILE A 70 -5.71 -9.05 -6.13
N ARG A 71 -4.89 -10.11 -6.19
CA ARG A 71 -5.36 -11.48 -5.96
C ARG A 71 -5.90 -11.63 -4.54
N GLY A 72 -5.15 -11.16 -3.54
CA GLY A 72 -5.52 -11.28 -2.12
C GLY A 72 -6.72 -10.44 -1.71
N SER A 73 -6.97 -9.32 -2.39
CA SER A 73 -8.06 -8.38 -2.06
C SER A 73 -9.24 -8.40 -3.04
N SER A 74 -9.16 -9.20 -4.11
CA SER A 74 -10.13 -9.22 -5.22
C SER A 74 -11.60 -9.19 -4.77
N LEU A 75 -12.02 -10.10 -3.89
CA LEU A 75 -13.41 -10.12 -3.41
C LEU A 75 -13.80 -8.84 -2.66
N ALA A 76 -12.92 -8.33 -1.80
CA ALA A 76 -13.17 -7.11 -1.02
C ALA A 76 -13.22 -5.86 -1.92
N MET A 77 -12.53 -5.86 -3.06
CA MET A 77 -12.56 -4.74 -4.02
C MET A 77 -13.92 -4.56 -4.69
N PHE A 78 -14.76 -5.59 -4.77
CA PHE A 78 -16.07 -5.52 -5.42
C PHE A 78 -17.25 -5.38 -4.44
N ILE A 79 -17.02 -5.40 -3.13
CA ILE A 79 -18.11 -5.50 -2.15
C ILE A 79 -19.11 -4.35 -2.22
N MET A 80 -18.64 -3.13 -2.51
CA MET A 80 -19.49 -1.94 -2.53
C MET A 80 -20.38 -1.83 -3.78
N PHE A 81 -20.19 -2.67 -4.81
CA PHE A 81 -21.14 -2.76 -5.92
C PHE A 81 -22.50 -3.32 -5.48
N LEU A 82 -22.55 -4.05 -4.35
CA LEU A 82 -23.82 -4.50 -3.76
C LEU A 82 -24.65 -3.35 -3.19
N TYR A 83 -24.03 -2.20 -2.90
CA TYR A 83 -24.70 -1.02 -2.36
C TYR A 83 -25.15 -0.06 -3.47
N SER A 84 -24.22 0.37 -4.35
CA SER A 84 -24.55 1.18 -5.54
C SER A 84 -23.38 1.21 -6.52
N TRP A 85 -23.66 1.56 -7.78
CA TRP A 85 -22.62 1.74 -8.80
C TRP A 85 -21.58 2.81 -8.43
N SER A 86 -22.02 3.97 -7.92
CA SER A 86 -21.11 5.05 -7.55
C SER A 86 -20.18 4.67 -6.40
N ALA A 87 -20.73 4.02 -5.36
CA ALA A 87 -19.92 3.52 -4.25
C ALA A 87 -18.99 2.38 -4.69
N GLY A 88 -19.49 1.45 -5.52
CA GLY A 88 -18.70 0.35 -6.07
C GLY A 88 -17.50 0.83 -6.90
N ILE A 89 -17.71 1.76 -7.83
CA ILE A 89 -16.65 2.34 -8.66
C ILE A 89 -15.64 3.09 -7.79
N GLY A 90 -16.11 3.96 -6.89
CA GLY A 90 -15.24 4.71 -5.97
C GLY A 90 -14.37 3.78 -5.13
N TRP A 91 -14.99 2.81 -4.47
CA TRP A 91 -14.32 1.83 -3.63
C TRP A 91 -13.30 1.00 -4.39
N PHE A 92 -13.69 0.45 -5.55
CA PHE A 92 -12.79 -0.32 -6.40
C PHE A 92 -11.57 0.49 -6.82
N LEU A 93 -11.77 1.72 -7.30
CA LEU A 93 -10.66 2.59 -7.74
C LEU A 93 -9.77 3.01 -6.56
N GLY A 94 -10.33 3.24 -5.37
CA GLY A 94 -9.56 3.58 -4.17
C GLY A 94 -8.67 2.43 -3.71
N ALA A 95 -9.24 1.22 -3.66
CA ALA A 95 -8.48 0.01 -3.33
C ALA A 95 -7.43 -0.31 -4.41
N LEU A 96 -7.76 -0.15 -5.69
CA LEU A 96 -6.85 -0.35 -6.82
C LEU A 96 -5.69 0.64 -6.79
N ALA A 97 -5.98 1.92 -6.54
CA ALA A 97 -4.98 2.98 -6.41
C ALA A 97 -4.05 2.70 -5.24
N TYR A 98 -4.57 2.29 -4.08
CA TYR A 98 -3.74 1.93 -2.94
C TYR A 98 -2.88 0.69 -3.23
N ALA A 99 -3.44 -0.34 -3.86
CA ALA A 99 -2.66 -1.52 -4.24
C ALA A 99 -1.49 -1.17 -5.18
N ALA A 100 -1.72 -0.30 -6.17
CA ALA A 100 -0.67 0.17 -7.07
C ALA A 100 0.39 1.00 -6.32
N PHE A 101 -0.04 1.91 -5.45
CA PHE A 101 0.85 2.73 -4.63
C PHE A 101 1.67 1.89 -3.66
N SER A 102 1.05 0.94 -2.96
CA SER A 102 1.72 0.03 -2.02
C SER A 102 2.77 -0.82 -2.72
N ALA A 103 2.44 -1.40 -3.88
CA ALA A 103 3.38 -2.21 -4.66
C ALA A 103 4.60 -1.40 -5.12
N TYR A 104 4.35 -0.15 -5.56
CA TYR A 104 5.38 0.80 -5.90
C TYR A 104 6.25 1.16 -4.69
N ALA A 105 5.64 1.56 -3.58
CA ALA A 105 6.31 1.98 -2.35
C ALA A 105 7.13 0.84 -1.72
N HIS A 106 6.60 -0.39 -1.76
CA HIS A 106 7.29 -1.58 -1.30
C HIS A 106 8.60 -1.78 -2.08
N GLN A 107 8.52 -1.82 -3.42
CA GLN A 107 9.72 -2.02 -4.24
C GLN A 107 10.67 -0.81 -4.21
N LEU A 108 10.14 0.42 -4.13
CA LEU A 108 10.96 1.63 -3.98
C LEU A 108 11.81 1.58 -2.71
N GLN A 109 11.28 1.07 -1.61
CA GLN A 109 12.04 0.94 -0.36
C GLN A 109 13.18 -0.10 -0.44
N HIS A 110 13.04 -1.13 -1.29
CA HIS A 110 14.14 -2.06 -1.55
C HIS A 110 15.21 -1.46 -2.48
N ASP A 111 14.80 -0.74 -3.52
CA ASP A 111 15.71 -0.27 -4.58
C ASP A 111 16.33 1.10 -4.31
N ASN A 112 15.59 2.03 -3.70
CA ASN A 112 16.01 3.40 -3.40
C ASN A 112 15.18 4.01 -2.24
N PRO A 113 15.45 3.63 -0.98
CA PRO A 113 14.68 4.06 0.19
C PRO A 113 14.68 5.59 0.41
N ARG A 114 15.69 6.30 -0.10
CA ARG A 114 15.79 7.78 -0.04
C ARG A 114 14.70 8.52 -0.79
N LYS A 115 13.99 7.84 -1.69
CA LYS A 115 12.92 8.44 -2.50
C LYS A 115 11.53 8.36 -1.87
N CYS A 116 11.41 7.74 -0.70
CA CYS A 116 10.17 7.71 0.08
C CYS A 116 9.95 9.02 0.86
N PHE A 117 9.91 10.15 0.16
CA PHE A 117 9.85 11.49 0.77
C PHE A 117 8.56 11.78 1.55
N TRP A 118 7.51 10.98 1.37
CA TRP A 118 6.22 11.15 2.04
C TRP A 118 6.18 10.53 3.45
N MET A 119 7.25 9.84 3.86
CA MET A 119 7.43 9.34 5.22
C MET A 119 8.72 9.92 5.79
N LYS A 120 8.76 10.12 7.12
CA LYS A 120 9.97 10.60 7.80
C LYS A 120 11.15 9.64 7.64
N MET A 121 10.83 8.35 7.50
CA MET A 121 11.76 7.26 7.33
C MET A 121 11.09 6.18 6.46
N PRO A 122 11.82 5.52 5.55
CA PRO A 122 11.31 4.39 4.78
C PRO A 122 11.13 3.18 5.71
N VAL A 123 9.96 3.10 6.34
CA VAL A 123 9.65 2.16 7.43
C VAL A 123 9.90 0.70 7.05
N HIS A 124 9.58 0.29 5.82
CA HIS A 124 9.81 -1.08 5.37
C HIS A 124 11.28 -1.38 5.12
N TYR A 125 12.02 -0.43 4.57
CA TYR A 125 13.47 -0.57 4.40
C TYR A 125 14.16 -0.79 5.75
N VAL A 126 13.87 0.06 6.74
CA VAL A 126 14.48 -0.09 8.07
C VAL A 126 13.99 -1.33 8.81
N HIS A 127 12.74 -1.74 8.54
CA HIS A 127 12.17 -2.95 9.10
C HIS A 127 13.01 -4.17 8.71
N HIS A 128 13.42 -4.25 7.45
CA HIS A 128 14.36 -5.26 6.97
C HIS A 128 15.79 -5.05 7.48
N LYS A 129 16.36 -3.85 7.28
CA LYS A 129 17.76 -3.55 7.61
C LYS A 129 18.10 -3.88 9.07
N TYR A 130 17.18 -3.61 9.99
CA TYR A 130 17.40 -3.80 11.43
C TYR A 130 16.59 -4.95 12.03
N ASN A 131 16.05 -5.87 11.22
CA ASN A 131 15.31 -7.03 11.67
C ASN A 131 14.19 -6.68 12.68
N MET A 132 13.36 -5.69 12.35
CA MET A 132 12.34 -5.16 13.26
C MET A 132 11.07 -6.03 13.27
N TRP A 133 11.17 -7.28 13.71
CA TRP A 133 10.06 -8.26 13.76
C TRP A 133 8.80 -7.80 14.52
N HIS A 134 8.90 -6.73 15.32
CA HIS A 134 7.80 -6.19 16.13
C HIS A 134 7.50 -4.69 15.88
N HIS A 135 8.14 -4.06 14.88
CA HIS A 135 8.02 -2.62 14.63
C HIS A 135 7.99 -2.29 13.13
N ASN A 136 7.46 -1.11 12.79
CA ASN A 136 7.49 -0.54 11.44
C ASN A 136 6.88 -1.48 10.37
N PHE A 137 5.61 -1.85 10.56
CA PHE A 137 4.88 -2.76 9.68
C PHE A 137 4.23 -2.08 8.46
N GLY A 138 4.18 -0.76 8.40
CA GLY A 138 3.73 -0.04 7.21
C GLY A 138 4.59 -0.36 5.99
N LEU A 139 3.97 -0.54 4.83
CA LEU A 139 4.69 -0.61 3.55
C LEU A 139 4.55 0.72 2.82
N GLY A 140 3.32 1.13 2.49
CA GLY A 140 3.07 2.37 1.76
C GLY A 140 3.12 3.63 2.64
N VAL A 141 2.64 3.50 3.88
CA VAL A 141 2.48 4.59 4.86
C VAL A 141 2.78 4.09 6.28
N ASP A 142 3.20 4.99 7.17
CA ASP A 142 3.54 4.71 8.57
C ASP A 142 2.42 5.08 9.58
N TRP A 143 1.25 5.51 9.09
CA TRP A 143 0.16 6.00 9.92
C TRP A 143 -0.27 5.01 11.00
N TRP A 144 -0.40 3.74 10.61
CA TRP A 144 -0.87 2.68 11.50
C TRP A 144 0.20 2.25 12.50
N ASP A 145 1.48 2.39 12.15
CA ASP A 145 2.56 2.19 13.12
C ASP A 145 2.50 3.20 14.26
N HIS A 146 2.16 4.46 13.95
CA HIS A 146 1.93 5.48 14.98
C HIS A 146 0.68 5.19 15.81
N ILE A 147 -0.44 4.85 15.16
CA ILE A 147 -1.72 4.60 15.84
C ILE A 147 -1.63 3.38 16.78
N PHE A 148 -0.95 2.32 16.35
CA PHE A 148 -0.85 1.07 17.11
C PHE A 148 0.44 0.91 17.91
N GLY A 149 1.27 1.97 18.00
CA GLY A 149 2.47 2.00 18.83
C GLY A 149 3.60 1.07 18.37
N THR A 150 3.64 0.74 17.07
CA THR A 150 4.72 -0.07 16.48
C THR A 150 5.76 0.75 15.74
N TYR A 151 5.59 2.08 15.65
CA TYR A 151 6.59 2.96 15.05
C TYR A 151 7.87 3.03 15.90
N LYS A 152 9.01 2.70 15.29
CA LYS A 152 10.33 2.79 15.91
C LYS A 152 11.26 3.60 15.01
N LEU A 153 11.47 4.86 15.39
CA LEU A 153 12.42 5.74 14.72
C LEU A 153 13.86 5.25 14.95
N VAL A 154 14.66 5.23 13.88
CA VAL A 154 16.09 4.94 13.93
C VAL A 154 16.84 5.89 13.00
N GLU A 155 18.12 6.12 13.30
CA GLU A 155 19.03 6.74 12.36
C GLU A 155 19.37 5.73 11.26
N TRP A 156 18.79 5.95 10.08
CA TRP A 156 18.84 4.97 8.99
C TRP A 156 19.68 5.41 7.80
N LEU A 157 19.82 6.73 7.61
CA LEU A 157 20.55 7.32 6.50
C LEU A 157 22.04 7.43 6.88
N THR A 158 22.79 6.38 6.56
CA THR A 158 24.24 6.32 6.82
C THR A 158 25.03 6.63 5.55
N GLU A 159 26.36 6.70 5.67
CA GLU A 159 27.25 6.85 4.50
C GLU A 159 27.03 5.76 3.44
N GLU A 160 26.61 4.55 3.85
CA GLU A 160 26.29 3.46 2.91
C GLU A 160 25.13 3.85 1.98
N GLU A 161 24.01 4.34 2.53
CA GLU A 161 22.86 4.80 1.74
C GLU A 161 23.16 6.08 0.95
N LEU A 162 24.08 6.89 1.43
CA LEU A 162 24.53 8.10 0.73
C LEU A 162 25.37 7.78 -0.51
N GLN A 163 26.18 6.72 -0.44
CA GLN A 163 27.06 6.26 -1.52
C GLN A 163 26.36 5.37 -2.56
N GLN A 164 25.16 4.85 -2.27
CA GLN A 164 24.39 4.06 -3.23
C GLN A 164 24.05 4.88 -4.49
N PRO A 165 24.19 4.30 -5.69
CA PRO A 165 23.85 4.98 -6.94
C PRO A 165 22.38 5.45 -6.93
N GLU A 166 22.14 6.74 -7.18
CA GLU A 166 20.78 7.25 -7.25
C GLU A 166 20.04 6.71 -8.48
N LYS A 167 19.17 5.71 -8.25
CA LYS A 167 18.22 5.23 -9.25
C LYS A 167 17.01 6.17 -9.36
N GLY A 168 16.57 6.48 -10.57
CA GLY A 168 15.35 7.23 -10.88
C GLY A 168 14.08 6.62 -10.26
N TYR A 169 13.00 7.41 -10.14
CA TYR A 169 11.72 6.92 -9.58
C TYR A 169 11.08 5.78 -10.38
N LEU A 170 11.48 5.59 -11.64
CA LEU A 170 11.02 4.52 -12.53
C LEU A 170 12.08 3.43 -12.76
N GLN A 171 13.30 3.62 -12.25
CA GLN A 171 14.39 2.65 -12.35
C GLN A 171 14.31 1.63 -11.21
N LEU A 172 13.12 1.07 -11.04
CA LEU A 172 12.80 0.02 -10.09
C LEU A 172 12.80 -1.33 -10.80
N ARG A 173 12.94 -2.40 -10.03
CA ARG A 173 12.59 -3.72 -10.54
C ARG A 173 11.07 -3.79 -10.76
N TRP A 174 10.64 -3.98 -12.01
CA TRP A 174 9.21 -4.06 -12.34
C TRP A 174 8.67 -5.50 -12.32
N ARG A 175 9.54 -6.52 -12.40
CA ARG A 175 9.21 -7.95 -12.46
C ARG A 175 10.29 -8.80 -11.82
#